data_AF-A0A944QYI5-F1
#
_entry.id   AF-A0A944QYI5-F1
#
_cell.length_a   1.000
_cell.length_b   1.000
_cell.length_c   1.000
_cell.angle_alpha   90.00
_cell.angle_beta   90.00
_cell.angle_gamma   90.00
#
_symmetry.space_group_name_H-M   'P 1'
#
loop_
_entity.id
_entity.type
_entity.pdbx_description
1 polymer ?
#
loop_
_entity_poly.entity_id
_entity_poly.type
_entity_poly.pdbx_seq_one_letter_code
_entity_poly.pdbx_strand_id
1 'polypeptide(L)'
;MFPDGYLVEERIGCNVEAASKKRVLEQLGQRLADAVPDLNQDLVFDALLERERLGSTGLGKGIALPHARMPQISEALAAFIQLPEGIDFDAIDNQPVDLAFAMLVPEEATDEHLQLLAKLAQMFDDQAFCATLREATTAHDLYQLIQQREAIISA
;
A
#
# COMPACT_ATOMS: atom_id res chain seq x y z
N MET A 1 -13.92 -6.46 7.33
CA MET A 1 -13.78 -5.02 7.09
C MET A 1 -12.36 -4.56 7.35
N PHE A 2 -11.91 -3.50 6.67
CA PHE A 2 -10.80 -2.68 7.14
C PHE A 2 -11.32 -1.67 8.19
N PRO A 3 -10.46 -1.10 9.05
CA PRO A 3 -10.88 -0.08 10.01
C PRO A 3 -11.44 1.18 9.32
N ASP A 4 -12.30 1.92 10.02
CA ASP A 4 -12.76 3.22 9.55
C ASP A 4 -11.56 4.16 9.35
N GLY A 5 -11.55 4.90 8.24
CA GLY A 5 -10.43 5.79 7.92
C GLY A 5 -9.11 5.07 7.59
N TYR A 6 -9.11 3.74 7.42
CA TYR A 6 -7.92 2.96 7.04
C TYR A 6 -7.25 3.51 5.78
N LEU A 7 -8.04 3.77 4.74
CA LEU A 7 -7.61 4.47 3.53
C LEU A 7 -8.51 5.68 3.29
N VAL A 8 -7.92 6.81 2.89
CA VAL A 8 -8.62 8.03 2.48
C VAL A 8 -8.04 8.51 1.15
N GLU A 9 -8.80 9.33 0.42
CA GLU A 9 -8.42 9.80 -0.92
C GLU A 9 -7.07 10.55 -0.92
N GLU A 10 -6.79 11.33 0.13
CA GLU A 10 -5.57 12.11 0.27
C GLU A 10 -4.31 11.23 0.35
N ARG A 11 -4.46 9.97 0.77
CA ARG A 11 -3.37 8.99 0.84
C ARG A 11 -3.23 8.16 -0.44
N ILE A 12 -3.92 8.56 -1.51
CA ILE A 12 -3.81 7.92 -2.82
C ILE A 12 -2.98 8.79 -3.76
N GLY A 13 -1.99 8.17 -4.40
CA GLY A 13 -1.24 8.74 -5.51
C GLY A 13 -1.64 8.10 -6.83
N CYS A 14 -2.17 8.90 -7.75
CA CYS A 14 -2.38 8.49 -9.13
C CYS A 14 -1.23 8.99 -10.00
N ASN A 15 -0.77 8.16 -10.95
CA ASN A 15 0.32 8.48 -11.87
C ASN A 15 1.58 9.01 -11.15
N VAL A 16 1.95 8.39 -10.03
CA VAL A 16 3.12 8.81 -9.25
C VAL A 16 4.39 8.43 -10.02
N GLU A 17 5.26 9.40 -10.27
CA GLU A 17 6.57 9.14 -10.86
C GLU A 17 7.55 8.62 -9.80
N ALA A 18 8.08 7.43 -10.02
CA ALA A 18 9.15 6.87 -9.20
C ALA A 18 10.09 6.05 -10.09
N ALA A 19 11.40 6.18 -9.87
CA ALA A 19 12.42 5.48 -10.65
C ALA A 19 13.07 4.30 -9.91
N SER A 20 12.63 4.00 -8.69
CA SER A 20 13.20 2.93 -7.87
C SER A 20 12.28 2.51 -6.74
N LYS A 21 12.49 1.30 -6.22
CA LYS A 21 11.89 0.79 -4.98
C LYS A 21 12.02 1.78 -3.82
N LYS A 22 13.20 2.37 -3.63
CA LYS A 22 13.44 3.37 -2.58
C LYS A 22 12.48 4.57 -2.71
N ARG A 23 12.34 5.11 -3.91
CA ARG A 23 11.45 6.27 -4.16
C ARG A 23 9.97 5.92 -3.94
N VAL A 24 9.55 4.71 -4.30
CA VAL A 24 8.21 4.20 -4.00
C VAL A 24 7.96 4.18 -2.48
N LEU A 25 8.90 3.62 -1.70
CA LEU A 25 8.78 3.58 -0.24
C LEU A 25 8.79 4.97 0.40
N GLU A 26 9.60 5.91 -0.11
CA GLU A 26 9.61 7.31 0.37
C GLU A 26 8.28 8.03 0.11
N GLN A 27 7.66 7.81 -1.06
CA GLN A 27 6.37 8.40 -1.43
C GLN A 27 5.22 7.81 -0.60
N LEU A 28 5.23 6.50 -0.37
CA LEU A 28 4.27 5.83 0.52
C LEU A 28 4.45 6.31 1.96
N GLY A 29 5.71 6.41 2.43
CA GLY A 29 6.04 6.92 3.76
C GLY A 29 5.55 8.34 4.00
N GLN A 30 5.69 9.24 3.02
CA GLN A 30 5.16 10.61 3.11
C GLN A 30 3.64 10.61 3.32
N ARG A 31 2.91 9.87 2.48
CA ARG A 31 1.44 9.83 2.53
C ARG A 31 0.91 9.23 3.83
N LEU A 32 1.61 8.22 4.36
CA LEU A 32 1.28 7.62 5.65
C LEU A 32 1.55 8.59 6.81
N ALA A 33 2.66 9.33 6.76
CA ALA A 33 3.04 10.32 7.76
C ALA A 33 2.08 11.53 7.78
N ASP A 34 1.66 12.04 6.62
CA ASP A 34 0.79 13.22 6.51
C ASP A 34 -0.56 13.07 7.23
N ALA A 35 -1.01 11.83 7.47
CA ALA A 35 -2.26 11.55 8.16
C ALA A 35 -2.15 11.53 9.70
N VAL A 36 -0.95 11.56 10.25
CA VAL A 36 -0.71 11.44 11.69
C VAL A 36 0.18 12.60 12.14
N PRO A 37 -0.35 13.59 12.91
CA PRO A 37 0.36 14.83 13.24
C PRO A 37 1.77 14.66 13.85
N ASP A 38 2.02 13.55 14.54
CA ASP A 38 3.29 13.27 15.23
C ASP A 38 4.15 12.20 14.51
N LEU A 39 3.77 11.79 13.30
CA LEU A 39 4.48 10.77 12.54
C LEU A 39 5.42 11.40 11.51
N ASN A 40 6.71 11.10 11.60
CA ASN A 40 7.71 11.59 10.67
C ASN A 40 7.83 10.66 9.45
N GLN A 41 7.86 11.23 8.24
CA GLN A 41 8.13 10.50 6.99
C GLN A 41 9.37 9.60 7.08
N ASP A 42 10.50 10.11 7.60
CA ASP A 42 11.76 9.36 7.67
C ASP A 42 11.58 8.09 8.50
N LEU A 43 10.87 8.20 9.62
CA LEU A 43 10.58 7.09 10.51
C LEU A 43 9.69 6.03 9.83
N VAL A 44 8.69 6.47 9.07
CA VAL A 44 7.83 5.55 8.30
C VAL A 44 8.62 4.86 7.19
N PHE A 45 9.41 5.63 6.44
CA PHE A 45 10.25 5.12 5.37
C PHE A 45 11.25 4.08 5.90
N ASP A 46 11.95 4.39 7.00
CA ASP A 46 12.90 3.48 7.61
C ASP A 46 12.22 2.18 8.06
N ALA A 47 11.04 2.26 8.69
CA ALA A 47 10.29 1.08 9.11
C ALA A 47 9.85 0.20 7.91
N LEU A 48 9.37 0.81 6.83
CA LEU A 48 9.01 0.10 5.59
C LEU A 48 10.25 -0.54 4.95
N LEU A 49 11.36 0.20 4.88
CA LEU A 49 12.61 -0.28 4.28
C LEU A 49 13.23 -1.42 5.09
N GLU A 50 13.21 -1.34 6.42
CA GLU A 50 13.66 -2.41 7.30
C GLU A 50 12.86 -3.69 7.09
N ARG A 51 11.53 -3.58 6.98
CA ARG A 51 10.70 -4.74 6.65
C ARG A 51 11.02 -5.28 5.26
N GLU A 52 11.17 -4.42 4.27
CA GLU A 52 11.46 -4.82 2.88
C GLU A 52 12.81 -5.55 2.77
N ARG A 53 13.81 -5.18 3.57
CA ARG A 53 15.12 -5.85 3.64
C ARG A 53 15.06 -7.29 4.13
N LEU A 54 14.02 -7.68 4.88
CA LEU A 54 13.83 -9.07 5.31
C LEU A 54 13.37 -9.98 4.17
N GLY A 55 12.89 -9.38 3.07
CA GLY A 55 12.36 -10.08 1.92
C GLY A 55 11.33 -9.19 1.24
N SER A 56 11.40 -9.14 -0.10
CA SER A 56 10.54 -8.31 -0.93
C SER A 56 9.07 -8.48 -0.58
N THR A 57 8.35 -7.37 -0.52
CA THR A 57 6.89 -7.35 -0.37
C THR A 57 6.16 -7.31 -1.72
N GLY A 58 6.90 -7.45 -2.82
CA GLY A 58 6.37 -7.65 -4.17
C GLY A 58 5.72 -9.02 -4.34
N LEU A 59 4.40 -9.05 -4.51
CA LEU A 59 3.61 -10.28 -4.67
C LEU A 59 3.65 -10.87 -6.09
N GLY A 60 4.21 -10.11 -7.04
CA GLY A 60 4.15 -10.40 -8.46
C GLY A 60 2.92 -9.78 -9.13
N LYS A 61 2.77 -10.01 -10.44
CA LYS A 61 1.69 -9.43 -11.28
C LYS A 61 1.62 -7.89 -11.20
N GLY A 62 2.75 -7.25 -10.92
CA GLY A 62 2.88 -5.80 -10.75
C GLY A 62 2.42 -5.24 -9.41
N ILE A 63 2.23 -6.08 -8.39
CA ILE A 63 1.72 -5.67 -7.08
C ILE A 63 2.81 -5.73 -6.00
N ALA A 64 2.86 -4.73 -5.13
CA ALA A 64 3.57 -4.79 -3.85
C ALA A 64 2.67 -4.38 -2.67
N LEU A 65 2.88 -5.02 -1.52
CA LEU A 65 2.23 -4.68 -0.25
C LEU A 65 3.24 -4.26 0.84
N PRO A 66 3.96 -3.12 0.69
CA PRO A 66 4.88 -2.67 1.73
C PRO A 66 4.16 -2.50 3.07
N HIS A 67 4.72 -3.01 4.16
CA HIS A 67 4.06 -2.90 5.46
C HIS A 67 5.09 -2.74 6.56
N ALA A 68 4.69 -2.09 7.65
CA ALA A 68 5.53 -1.97 8.82
C ALA A 68 4.70 -1.87 10.10
N ARG A 69 5.33 -2.24 11.20
CA ARG A 69 4.83 -1.96 12.54
C ARG A 69 5.27 -0.56 12.95
N MET A 70 4.39 0.16 13.64
CA MET A 70 4.60 1.55 14.01
C MET A 70 4.09 1.80 15.44
N PRO A 71 4.98 2.03 16.42
CA PRO A 71 4.59 2.31 17.81
C PRO A 71 3.75 3.58 18.01
N GLN A 72 3.87 4.54 17.09
CA GLN A 72 3.26 5.86 17.18
C GLN A 72 1.77 5.89 16.79
N ILE A 73 1.21 4.77 16.32
CA ILE A 73 -0.18 4.70 15.88
C ILE A 73 -0.95 3.68 16.72
N SER A 74 -2.21 4.00 17.02
CA SER A 74 -3.13 3.12 17.76
C SER A 74 -4.04 2.30 16.84
N GLU A 75 -4.16 2.69 15.57
CA GLU A 75 -5.01 2.04 14.57
C GLU A 75 -4.22 1.86 13.28
N ALA A 76 -4.59 0.84 12.50
CA ALA A 76 -3.96 0.59 11.20
C ALA A 76 -4.37 1.67 10.20
N LEU A 77 -3.44 2.07 9.34
CA LEU A 77 -3.71 2.99 8.23
C LEU A 77 -2.92 2.60 6.99
N ALA A 78 -3.38 3.05 5.84
CA ALA A 78 -2.85 2.68 4.54
C ALA A 78 -2.68 3.87 3.59
N ALA A 79 -1.81 3.67 2.62
CA ALA A 79 -1.61 4.53 1.47
C ALA A 79 -1.50 3.67 0.21
N PHE A 80 -1.91 4.22 -0.92
CA PHE A 80 -1.84 3.51 -2.20
C PHE A 80 -1.22 4.41 -3.26
N ILE A 81 -0.36 3.86 -4.10
CA ILE A 81 0.11 4.55 -5.29
C ILE A 81 -0.01 3.65 -6.52
N GLN A 82 -0.40 4.28 -7.62
CA GLN A 82 -0.34 3.76 -8.98
C GLN A 82 0.76 4.50 -9.72
N LEU A 83 1.69 3.75 -10.31
CA LEU A 83 2.77 4.25 -11.16
C LEU A 83 2.35 4.11 -12.63
N PRO A 84 2.66 5.09 -13.50
CA PRO A 84 2.41 4.97 -14.94
C PRO A 84 3.37 3.97 -15.60
N GLU A 85 4.57 3.80 -15.03
CA GLU A 85 5.57 2.82 -15.44
C GLU A 85 6.00 2.00 -14.22
N GLY A 86 5.94 0.68 -14.35
CA GLY A 86 6.36 -0.22 -13.27
C GLY A 86 7.86 -0.18 -13.04
N ILE A 87 8.27 -0.38 -11.78
CA ILE A 87 9.68 -0.37 -11.38
C ILE A 87 10.14 -1.71 -10.84
N ASP A 88 11.44 -1.97 -10.91
CA ASP A 88 12.03 -3.14 -10.28
C ASP A 88 11.85 -3.06 -8.76
N PHE A 89 11.06 -3.99 -8.23
CA PHE A 89 10.74 -4.12 -6.82
C PHE A 89 11.23 -5.47 -6.26
N ASP A 90 12.13 -6.20 -6.94
CA ASP A 90 12.52 -7.57 -6.57
C ASP A 90 11.28 -8.46 -6.32
N ALA A 91 10.22 -8.32 -7.13
CA ALA A 91 9.00 -9.09 -6.96
C ALA A 91 9.26 -10.58 -7.17
N ILE A 92 8.46 -11.45 -6.54
CA ILE A 92 8.68 -12.91 -6.56
C ILE A 92 8.71 -13.51 -7.99
N ASP A 93 8.06 -12.87 -8.95
CA ASP A 93 8.01 -13.27 -10.36
C ASP A 93 8.93 -12.43 -11.27
N ASN A 94 9.74 -11.53 -10.69
CA ASN A 94 10.61 -10.56 -11.36
C ASN A 94 9.86 -9.58 -12.29
N GLN A 95 8.54 -9.43 -12.16
CA GLN A 95 7.81 -8.42 -12.91
C GLN A 95 7.93 -7.05 -12.23
N PRO A 96 7.99 -5.95 -13.00
CA PRO A 96 7.97 -4.60 -12.44
C PRO A 96 6.66 -4.34 -11.68
N VAL A 97 6.75 -3.65 -10.54
CA VAL A 97 5.59 -3.23 -9.73
C VAL A 97 5.12 -1.86 -10.17
N ASP A 98 3.83 -1.75 -10.45
CA ASP A 98 3.15 -0.50 -10.81
C ASP A 98 1.99 -0.15 -9.87
N LEU A 99 1.51 -1.10 -9.06
CA LEU A 99 0.54 -0.84 -8.00
C LEU A 99 1.17 -1.20 -6.64
N ALA A 100 1.27 -0.22 -5.75
CA ALA A 100 1.81 -0.42 -4.41
C ALA A 100 0.83 0.06 -3.34
N PHE A 101 0.43 -0.86 -2.46
CA PHE A 101 -0.48 -0.58 -1.35
C PHE A 101 0.26 -0.77 -0.04
N ALA A 102 0.61 0.33 0.62
CA ALA A 102 1.30 0.28 1.90
C ALA A 102 0.35 0.30 3.09
N MET A 103 0.76 -0.35 4.18
CA MET A 103 0.05 -0.30 5.45
C MET A 103 0.99 -0.15 6.65
N LEU A 104 0.59 0.69 7.61
CA LEU A 104 1.14 0.68 8.95
C LEU A 104 0.16 0.02 9.91
N VAL A 105 0.69 -0.75 10.84
CA VAL A 105 -0.07 -1.32 11.95
C VAL A 105 0.58 -0.97 13.27
N PRO A 106 -0.17 -0.95 14.38
CA PRO A 106 0.40 -0.81 15.72
C PRO A 106 1.50 -1.84 16.00
N GLU A 107 2.40 -1.52 16.92
CA GLU A 107 3.54 -2.39 17.28
C GLU A 107 3.12 -3.77 17.80
N GLU A 108 1.95 -3.84 18.44
CA GLU A 108 1.41 -5.07 18.99
C GLU A 108 1.16 -6.10 17.87
N ALA A 109 1.78 -7.27 18.01
CA ALA A 109 1.60 -8.36 17.07
C ALA A 109 0.21 -8.99 17.23
N THR A 110 -0.76 -8.51 16.45
CA THR A 110 -2.13 -9.04 16.50
C THR A 110 -2.44 -9.91 15.28
N ASP A 111 -3.31 -10.91 15.45
CA ASP A 111 -3.87 -11.70 14.36
C ASP A 111 -4.60 -10.82 13.33
N GLU A 112 -5.10 -9.67 13.78
CA GLU A 112 -5.76 -8.68 12.94
C GLU A 112 -4.86 -8.16 11.81
N HIS A 113 -3.57 -7.90 12.08
CA HIS A 113 -2.62 -7.48 11.03
C HIS A 113 -2.51 -8.51 9.90
N LEU A 114 -2.41 -9.81 10.24
CA LEU A 114 -2.31 -10.87 9.26
C LEU A 114 -3.61 -11.01 8.46
N GLN A 115 -4.77 -10.77 9.09
CA GLN A 115 -6.05 -10.74 8.40
C GLN A 115 -6.15 -9.56 7.41
N LEU A 116 -5.64 -8.38 7.76
CA LEU A 116 -5.60 -7.22 6.85
C LEU A 116 -4.71 -7.51 5.65
N LEU A 117 -3.51 -8.05 5.87
CA LEU A 117 -2.62 -8.47 4.78
C LEU A 117 -3.25 -9.52 3.87
N ALA A 118 -3.92 -10.53 4.45
CA ALA A 118 -4.60 -11.57 3.67
C ALA A 118 -5.74 -10.99 2.81
N LYS A 119 -6.53 -10.06 3.36
CA LYS A 119 -7.58 -9.36 2.61
C LYS A 119 -7.00 -8.54 1.45
N LEU A 120 -5.90 -7.82 1.68
CA LEU A 120 -5.23 -7.08 0.60
C LEU A 120 -4.70 -8.03 -0.48
N ALA A 121 -4.03 -9.11 -0.10
CA ALA A 121 -3.56 -10.11 -1.06
C ALA A 121 -4.71 -10.70 -1.88
N GLN A 122 -5.85 -11.02 -1.26
CA GLN A 122 -7.06 -11.47 -1.96
C GLN A 122 -7.64 -10.39 -2.88
N MET A 123 -7.64 -9.13 -2.44
CA MET A 123 -8.12 -8.00 -3.23
C MET A 123 -7.34 -7.87 -4.53
N PHE A 124 -6.01 -7.94 -4.44
CA PHE A 124 -5.09 -7.75 -5.56
C PHE A 124 -4.81 -9.04 -6.38
N ASP A 125 -5.31 -10.20 -5.96
CA ASP A 125 -5.24 -11.41 -6.81
C ASP A 125 -6.23 -11.35 -8.00
N ASP A 126 -7.25 -10.49 -7.91
CA ASP A 126 -8.17 -10.23 -9.02
C ASP A 126 -7.52 -9.35 -10.08
N GLN A 127 -7.15 -9.99 -11.19
CA GLN A 127 -6.49 -9.32 -12.32
C GLN A 127 -7.40 -8.32 -13.03
N ALA A 128 -8.71 -8.52 -13.05
CA ALA A 128 -9.64 -7.57 -13.68
C ALA A 128 -9.71 -6.29 -12.84
N PHE A 129 -9.78 -6.42 -11.51
CA PHE A 129 -9.69 -5.28 -10.60
C PHE A 129 -8.36 -4.52 -10.76
N CYS A 130 -7.24 -5.23 -10.79
CA CYS A 130 -5.93 -4.61 -10.99
C CYS A 130 -5.80 -3.92 -12.36
N ALA A 131 -6.39 -4.47 -13.42
CA ALA A 131 -6.44 -3.81 -14.72
C ALA A 131 -7.23 -2.51 -14.66
N THR A 132 -8.40 -2.51 -14.01
CA THR A 132 -9.19 -1.28 -13.83
C THR A 132 -8.44 -0.22 -13.02
N LEU A 133 -7.70 -0.61 -11.98
CA LEU A 133 -6.85 0.33 -11.24
C LEU A 133 -5.79 0.96 -12.13
N ARG A 134 -5.18 0.20 -13.06
CA ARG A 134 -4.17 0.72 -13.99
C ARG A 134 -4.73 1.70 -15.02
N GLU A 135 -6.01 1.60 -15.35
CA GLU A 135 -6.69 2.50 -16.29
C GLU A 135 -7.18 3.80 -15.64
N ALA A 136 -7.26 3.84 -14.30
CA ALA A 136 -7.69 5.03 -13.58
C ALA A 136 -6.72 6.20 -13.80
N THR A 137 -7.28 7.40 -13.93
CA THR A 137 -6.51 8.63 -14.24
C THR A 137 -6.54 9.66 -13.12
N THR A 138 -7.28 9.40 -12.05
CA THR A 138 -7.37 10.29 -10.88
C THR A 138 -7.29 9.52 -9.57
N ALA A 139 -6.83 10.19 -8.50
CA ALA A 139 -6.82 9.63 -7.16
C ALA A 139 -8.23 9.31 -6.65
N HIS A 140 -9.23 10.13 -7.04
CA HIS A 140 -10.63 9.91 -6.72
C HIS A 140 -11.16 8.61 -7.33
N ASP A 141 -10.89 8.35 -8.61
CA ASP A 141 -11.33 7.11 -9.28
C ASP A 141 -10.72 5.88 -8.61
N LEU A 142 -9.41 5.92 -8.33
CA LEU A 142 -8.71 4.87 -7.59
C LEU A 142 -9.34 4.63 -6.21
N TYR A 143 -9.64 5.71 -5.47
CA TYR A 143 -10.28 5.63 -4.17
C TYR A 143 -11.63 4.94 -4.25
N GLN A 144 -12.49 5.36 -5.18
CA GLN A 144 -13.80 4.76 -5.39
C GLN A 144 -13.72 3.28 -5.76
N LEU A 145 -12.79 2.91 -6.65
CA LEU A 145 -12.57 1.52 -7.05
C LEU A 145 -12.15 0.64 -5.87
N ILE A 146 -11.21 1.11 -5.05
CA ILE A 146 -10.74 0.38 -3.86
C ILE A 146 -11.87 0.24 -2.83
N GLN A 147 -12.62 1.31 -2.55
CA GLN A 147 -13.76 1.29 -1.64
C GLN A 147 -14.86 0.32 -2.08
N GLN A 148 -15.21 0.33 -3.37
CA GLN A 148 -16.18 -0.62 -3.94
C GLN A 148 -15.68 -2.06 -3.82
N ARG A 149 -14.40 -2.29 -4.10
CA ARG A 149 -13.80 -3.63 -4.00
C ARG A 149 -13.77 -4.14 -2.57
N GLU A 150 -13.41 -3.28 -1.62
CA GLU A 150 -13.43 -3.58 -0.19
C GLU A 150 -14.82 -4.04 0.26
N ALA A 151 -15.87 -3.34 -0.16
CA ALA A 151 -17.25 -3.68 0.18
C ALA A 151 -17.65 -5.07 -0.34
N ILE A 152 -17.16 -5.48 -1.52
CA ILE A 152 -17.42 -6.79 -2.12
C ILE A 152 -16.70 -7.90 -1.34
N ILE A 153 -15.43 -7.73 -0.98
CA ILE A 153 -14.65 -8.78 -0.29
C ILE A 153 -14.98 -8.88 1.21
N SER A 154 -15.63 -7.85 1.77
CA SER A 154 -16.07 -7.83 3.16
C SER A 154 -17.52 -8.30 3.36
N ALA A 155 -18.25 -8.54 2.26
CA ALA A 155 -19.61 -9.08 2.24
C ALA A 155 -19.59 -10.62 2.26
#